data_AF-A0A1F9EZP7-F1
#
_entry.id   AF-A0A1F9EZP7-F1
#
_cell.length_a   1.000
_cell.length_b   1.000
_cell.length_c   1.000
_cell.angle_alpha   90.00
_cell.angle_beta   90.00
_cell.angle_gamma   90.00
#
_symmetry.space_group_name_H-M   'P 1'
#
loop_
_entity.id
_entity.type
_entity.pdbx_description
1 polymer ?
#
loop_
_entity_poly.entity_id
_entity_poly.type
_entity_poly.pdbx_seq_one_letter_code
_entity_poly.pdbx_strand_id
1 'polypeptide(L)'
;MADRRRGEQDRRVTAPTYDLEHVRRGRRLLAILVDRFGVAHFLERANARANARACDDAVALACTWIERRTGRVVNGSVIELLKRELRGILRRRVAEGAACVKG
;
A
#
# COMPACT_ATOMS: atom_id res chain seq x y z
N MET A 1 -33.51 -20.45 36.58
CA MET A 1 -33.26 -20.57 35.12
C MET A 1 -32.27 -19.47 34.74
N ALA A 2 -31.05 -19.86 34.36
CA ALA A 2 -29.94 -18.94 34.14
C ALA A 2 -30.05 -18.27 32.76
N ASP A 3 -30.06 -16.93 32.76
CA ASP A 3 -30.12 -16.09 31.57
C ASP A 3 -28.79 -16.20 30.80
N ARG A 4 -28.82 -16.94 29.70
CA ARG A 4 -27.68 -17.33 28.87
C ARG A 4 -27.35 -16.25 27.82
N ARG A 5 -27.40 -14.97 28.19
CA ARG A 5 -27.14 -13.83 27.28
C ARG A 5 -25.87 -13.06 27.62
N ARG A 6 -24.73 -13.76 27.69
CA ARG A 6 -23.41 -13.14 27.88
C ARG A 6 -22.40 -13.70 26.86
N GLY A 7 -22.73 -13.58 25.57
CA GLY A 7 -21.90 -14.10 24.48
C GLY A 7 -21.85 -13.24 23.21
N GLU A 8 -22.52 -12.09 23.18
CA GLU A 8 -22.61 -11.25 21.97
C GLU A 8 -22.04 -9.85 22.22
N GLN A 9 -20.91 -9.77 22.94
CA GLN A 9 -20.14 -8.54 23.03
C GLN A 9 -19.23 -8.43 21.80
N ASP A 10 -19.72 -7.68 20.83
CA ASP A 10 -18.99 -6.57 20.25
C ASP A 10 -17.66 -6.94 19.56
N ARG A 11 -17.70 -7.89 18.62
CA ARG A 11 -16.84 -7.79 17.42
C ARG A 11 -17.42 -6.74 16.48
N ARG A 12 -17.51 -5.49 16.93
CA ARG A 12 -17.42 -4.38 15.98
C ARG A 12 -16.01 -4.46 15.44
N VAL A 13 -15.86 -5.12 14.30
CA VAL A 13 -14.71 -4.94 13.43
C VAL A 13 -14.78 -3.47 13.03
N THR A 14 -14.21 -2.60 13.85
CA THR A 14 -14.11 -1.17 13.60
C THR A 14 -13.41 -1.06 12.25
N ALA A 15 -14.16 -0.61 11.24
CA ALA A 15 -13.61 -0.46 9.90
C ALA A 15 -12.31 0.35 10.03
N PRO A 16 -11.21 -0.09 9.38
CA PRO A 16 -9.95 0.63 9.46
C PRO A 16 -10.17 2.10 9.08
N THR A 17 -9.86 3.00 10.00
CA THR A 17 -9.96 4.44 9.74
C THR A 17 -8.79 4.87 8.87
N TYR A 18 -9.07 5.05 7.58
CA TYR A 18 -8.10 5.56 6.62
C TYR A 18 -8.11 7.09 6.64
N ASP A 19 -6.97 7.71 6.94
CA ASP A 19 -6.80 9.13 6.63
C ASP A 19 -6.73 9.28 5.11
N LEU A 20 -7.82 9.77 4.52
CA LEU A 20 -7.96 9.89 3.06
C LEU A 20 -6.91 10.81 2.43
N GLU A 21 -6.45 11.81 3.18
CA GLU A 21 -5.41 12.72 2.72
C GLU A 21 -4.07 11.99 2.65
N HIS A 22 -3.72 11.18 3.67
CA HIS A 22 -2.53 10.32 3.63
C HIS A 22 -2.59 9.31 2.48
N VAL A 23 -3.74 8.66 2.27
CA VAL A 23 -3.93 7.68 1.18
C VAL A 23 -3.73 8.32 -0.18
N ARG A 24 -4.37 9.47 -0.45
CA ARG A 24 -4.25 10.17 -1.74
C ARG A 24 -2.81 10.58 -2.01
N ARG A 25 -2.13 11.12 -1.00
CA ARG A 25 -0.73 11.54 -1.09
C ARG A 25 0.22 10.37 -1.29
N GLY A 26 0.05 9.30 -0.53
CA GLY A 26 0.87 8.10 -0.64
C GLY A 26 0.70 7.44 -2.00
N ARG A 27 -0.54 7.25 -2.47
CA ARG A 27 -0.80 6.68 -3.80
C ARG A 27 -0.15 7.50 -4.92
N ARG A 28 -0.24 8.83 -4.86
CA ARG A 28 0.41 9.71 -5.84
C ARG A 28 1.92 9.54 -5.83
N LEU A 29 2.54 9.52 -4.65
CA LEU A 29 3.98 9.37 -4.53
C LEU A 29 4.45 7.98 -5.01
N LEU A 30 3.74 6.91 -4.67
CA LEU A 30 4.05 5.56 -5.15
C LEU A 30 3.99 5.47 -6.68
N ALA A 31 3.00 6.08 -7.33
CA ALA A 31 2.94 6.15 -8.79
C ALA A 31 4.18 6.86 -9.38
N ILE A 32 4.58 7.99 -8.79
CA ILE A 32 5.79 8.73 -9.20
C ILE A 32 7.05 7.87 -9.05
N LEU A 33 7.17 7.13 -7.94
CA LEU A 33 8.32 6.25 -7.71
C LEU A 33 8.37 5.11 -8.75
N VAL A 34 7.23 4.48 -9.04
CA VAL A 34 7.16 3.44 -10.08
C VAL A 34 7.49 4.00 -11.46
N ASP A 35 7.00 5.19 -11.79
CA ASP A 35 7.28 5.83 -13.08
C ASP A 35 8.75 6.24 -13.21
N ARG A 36 9.38 6.67 -12.11
CA ARG A 36 10.80 7.09 -12.08
C ARG A 36 11.78 5.92 -12.12
N PHE A 37 11.54 4.88 -11.33
CA PHE A 37 12.48 3.75 -11.20
C PHE A 37 12.15 2.60 -12.16
N GLY A 38 10.94 2.61 -12.72
CA GLY A 38 10.45 1.54 -13.57
C GLY A 38 10.03 0.29 -12.79
N VAL A 39 9.21 -0.53 -13.43
CA VAL A 39 8.68 -1.78 -12.83
C VAL A 39 9.80 -2.77 -12.47
N ALA A 40 10.86 -2.82 -13.27
CA ALA A 40 11.98 -3.75 -13.08
C ALA A 40 12.70 -3.56 -11.73
N HIS A 41 12.72 -2.33 -11.20
CA HIS A 41 13.27 -2.04 -9.88
C HIS A 41 12.52 -2.74 -8.75
N PHE A 42 11.21 -2.96 -8.93
CA PHE A 42 10.35 -3.58 -7.91
C PHE A 42 10.12 -5.07 -8.14
N LEU A 43 10.34 -5.57 -9.36
CA LEU A 43 10.05 -6.93 -9.79
C LEU A 43 11.27 -7.57 -10.46
N GLU A 44 12.38 -7.63 -9.72
CA GLU A 44 13.54 -8.40 -10.12
C GLU A 44 13.18 -9.90 -10.15
N ARG A 45 13.36 -10.53 -11.32
CA ARG A 45 12.78 -11.84 -11.65
C ARG A 45 13.30 -12.99 -10.78
N ALA A 46 14.45 -12.84 -10.15
CA ALA A 46 15.15 -13.88 -9.39
C ALA A 46 15.18 -13.65 -7.87
N ASN A 47 14.73 -12.48 -7.37
CA ASN A 47 14.97 -12.11 -5.97
C ASN A 47 13.71 -11.56 -5.28
N ALA A 48 12.85 -12.47 -4.81
CA ALA A 48 11.63 -12.12 -4.08
C ALA A 48 11.90 -11.28 -2.81
N ARG A 49 13.04 -11.50 -2.14
CA ARG A 49 13.43 -10.73 -0.95
C ARG A 49 13.81 -9.29 -1.31
N ALA A 50 14.53 -9.08 -2.41
CA ALA A 50 14.84 -7.75 -2.91
C ALA A 50 13.58 -7.01 -3.35
N ASN A 51 12.64 -7.70 -4.02
CA ASN A 51 11.35 -7.13 -4.43
C ASN A 51 10.51 -6.67 -3.23
N ALA A 52 10.43 -7.51 -2.19
CA ALA A 52 9.75 -7.15 -0.96
C ALA A 52 10.39 -5.92 -0.31
N ARG A 53 11.73 -5.88 -0.25
CA ARG A 53 12.48 -4.75 0.30
C ARG A 53 12.27 -3.46 -0.48
N ALA A 54 12.34 -3.50 -1.82
CA ALA A 54 12.08 -2.34 -2.66
C ALA A 54 10.65 -1.80 -2.47
N CYS A 55 9.67 -2.69 -2.29
CA CYS A 55 8.30 -2.29 -1.99
C CYS A 55 8.18 -1.64 -0.60
N ASP A 56 8.79 -2.24 0.42
CA ASP A 56 8.78 -1.71 1.79
C ASP A 56 9.51 -0.36 1.87
N ASP A 57 10.65 -0.21 1.20
CA ASP A 57 11.41 1.05 1.12
C ASP A 57 10.60 2.17 0.44
N ALA A 58 9.88 1.84 -0.65
CA ALA A 58 9.01 2.81 -1.32
C ALA A 58 7.81 3.23 -0.45
N VAL A 59 7.20 2.29 0.28
CA VAL A 59 6.12 2.62 1.23
C VAL A 59 6.66 3.44 2.40
N ALA A 60 7.82 3.09 2.97
CA ALA A 60 8.46 3.83 4.04
C ALA A 60 8.78 5.27 3.61
N LEU A 61 9.36 5.45 2.43
CA LEU A 61 9.60 6.77 1.83
C LEU A 61 8.31 7.57 1.68
N ALA A 62 7.24 6.92 1.21
CA ALA A 62 5.93 7.55 1.07
C ALA A 62 5.38 8.01 2.43
N CYS A 63 5.47 7.17 3.46
CA CYS A 63 5.07 7.52 4.82
C CYS A 63 5.88 8.70 5.35
N THR A 64 7.21 8.64 5.32
CA THR A 64 8.08 9.74 5.78
C THR A 64 7.78 11.05 5.07
N TRP A 65 7.52 11.02 3.76
CA TRP A 65 7.16 12.22 3.02
C TRP A 65 5.79 12.78 3.44
N ILE A 66 4.78 11.93 3.63
CA ILE A 66 3.46 12.34 4.12
C ILE A 66 3.59 12.99 5.51
N GLU A 67 4.29 12.33 6.44
CA GLU A 67 4.46 12.80 7.82
C GLU A 67 5.13 14.16 7.86
N ARG A 68 6.20 14.35 7.08
CA ARG A 68 6.87 15.65 6.93
C ARG A 68 5.94 16.72 6.37
N ARG A 69 5.00 16.36 5.50
CA ARG A 69 4.09 17.31 4.85
C ARG A 69 2.87 17.65 5.70
N THR A 70 2.36 16.71 6.50
CA THR A 70 1.15 16.90 7.31
C THR A 70 1.42 17.15 8.78
N GLY A 71 2.64 16.94 9.26
CA GLY A 71 2.98 16.98 10.69
C GLY A 71 2.28 15.89 11.50
N ARG A 72 1.79 14.83 10.85
CA ARG A 72 0.96 13.77 11.46
C ARG A 72 1.51 12.41 11.06
N VAL A 73 1.63 11.52 12.04
CA VAL A 73 2.09 10.13 11.86
C VAL A 73 1.11 9.35 10.99
N VAL A 74 1.63 8.55 10.07
CA VAL A 74 0.82 7.66 9.23
C VAL A 74 0.46 6.41 10.02
N ASN A 75 -0.84 6.12 10.15
CA ASN A 75 -1.30 4.95 10.90
C ASN A 75 -1.08 3.63 10.14
N GLY A 76 -1.01 2.52 10.86
CA GLY A 76 -0.74 1.20 10.28
C GLY A 76 -1.75 0.76 9.21
N SER A 77 -3.03 1.15 9.33
CA SER A 77 -4.05 0.84 8.32
C SER A 77 -3.76 1.51 6.99
N VAL A 78 -3.29 2.77 7.01
CA VAL A 78 -2.86 3.48 5.81
C VAL A 78 -1.60 2.83 5.22
N ILE A 79 -0.63 2.43 6.05
CA ILE A 79 0.59 1.73 5.57
C ILE A 79 0.22 0.45 4.81
N GLU A 80 -0.64 -0.39 5.38
CA GLU A 80 -1.07 -1.64 4.74
C GLU A 80 -1.88 -1.40 3.46
N LEU A 81 -2.69 -0.34 3.43
CA LEU A 81 -3.37 0.09 2.22
C LEU A 81 -2.38 0.55 1.14
N LEU A 82 -1.35 1.34 1.49
CA LEU A 82 -0.33 1.79 0.56
C LEU A 82 0.48 0.62 -0.03
N LYS A 83 0.80 -0.41 0.76
CA LYS A 83 1.41 -1.65 0.24
C LYS A 83 0.50 -2.36 -0.77
N ARG A 84 -0.82 -2.39 -0.52
CA ARG A 84 -1.79 -2.96 -1.47
C ARG A 84 -1.88 -2.12 -2.75
N GLU A 85 -1.93 -0.80 -2.63
CA GLU A 85 -1.94 0.13 -3.78
C GLU A 85 -0.69 -0.01 -4.63
N LEU A 86 0.50 -0.07 -4.03
CA LEU A 86 1.77 -0.28 -4.75
C LEU A 86 1.73 -1.58 -5.57
N ARG A 87 1.29 -2.69 -4.97
CA ARG A 87 1.12 -3.96 -5.71
C ARG A 87 0.13 -3.83 -6.86
N GLY A 88 -0.95 -3.06 -6.68
CA GLY A 88 -1.93 -2.76 -7.73
C GLY A 88 -1.33 -1.97 -8.89
N ILE A 89 -0.54 -0.93 -8.60
CA ILE A 89 0.17 -0.12 -9.59
C ILE A 89 1.13 -0.99 -10.40
N LEU A 90 1.97 -1.78 -9.73
CA LEU A 90 2.94 -2.66 -10.39
C LEU A 90 2.26 -3.67 -11.32
N ARG A 91 1.21 -4.36 -10.85
CA ARG A 91 0.45 -5.30 -11.69
C ARG A 91 -0.15 -4.64 -12.93
N ARG A 92 -0.70 -3.43 -12.77
CA ARG A 92 -1.25 -2.69 -13.90
C ARG A 92 -0.18 -2.33 -14.91
N ARG A 93 0.96 -1.82 -14.47
CA ARG A 93 2.10 -1.48 -15.35
C ARG A 93 2.67 -2.70 -16.08
N VAL A 94 2.74 -3.86 -15.43
CA VAL A 94 3.11 -5.12 -16.09
C VAL A 94 2.11 -5.50 -17.18
N ALA A 95 0.81 -5.40 -16.90
CA ALA A 95 -0.24 -5.70 -17.87
C ALA A 95 -0.22 -4.73 -19.06
N GLU A 96 -0.03 -3.43 -18.82
CA GLU A 96 0.15 -2.40 -19.86
C GLU A 96 1.36 -2.70 -20.74
N GLY A 97 2.51 -3.02 -20.14
CA GLY A 97 3.72 -3.41 -20.89
C GLY A 97 3.53 -4.69 -21.72
N ALA A 98 2.83 -5.69 -21.17
CA ALA A 98 2.52 -6.92 -21.89
C ALA A 98 1.53 -6.72 -23.06
N ALA A 99 0.60 -5.76 -22.93
CA ALA A 99 -0.32 -5.40 -24.00
C ALA A 99 0.39 -4.69 -25.16
N CYS A 100 1.33 -3.78 -24.89
CA CYS A 100 2.10 -3.09 -25.92
C CYS A 100 3.00 -4.00 -26.76
N VAL A 101 3.42 -5.16 -26.24
CA VAL A 101 4.29 -6.11 -26.99
C VAL A 101 3.49 -7.01 -27.93
N LYS A 102 2.15 -7.06 -27.80
CA LYS A 102 1.27 -7.94 -28.57
C LYS A 102 0.51 -7.25 -29.71
N GLY A 103 0.70 -5.94 -29.92
CA GLY A 103 0.13 -5.18 -31.03
C GLY A 103 1.19 -4.85 -32.07
#